data_AF-A0A2V8KZV4-F1
#
_entry.id   AF-A0A2V8KZV4-F1
#
_cell.length_a   1.000
_cell.length_b   1.000
_cell.length_c   1.000
_cell.angle_alpha   90.00
_cell.angle_beta   90.00
_cell.angle_gamma   90.00
#
_symmetry.space_group_name_H-M   'P 1'
#
loop_
_entity.id
_entity.type
_entity.pdbx_description
1 polymer ?
#
loop_
_entity_poly.entity_id
_entity_poly.type
_entity_poly.pdbx_seq_one_letter_code
_entity_poly.pdbx_strand_id
1 'polypeptide(L)'
;MRNCFIGSIAVLIAMWALSPVALAQAGAPRPQTATATAFDPHDLSGHWDLRTSPGTALNKDSFAGARAVTCFTCHAGSRTPKVVPSLAIQYSAPVEDPNEVEVREQKPVDPILDKYIQAIGGAQRLAALTSFTGK
;
A
#
# COMPACT_ATOMS: atom_id res chain seq x y z
N MET A 1 -15.52 59.91 -6.88
CA MET A 1 -15.61 58.72 -6.01
C MET A 1 -15.03 57.48 -6.71
N ARG A 2 -13.75 57.48 -7.11
CA ARG A 2 -13.15 56.34 -7.86
C ARG A 2 -11.74 55.93 -7.39
N ASN A 3 -11.29 56.46 -6.25
CA ASN A 3 -9.92 56.27 -5.75
C ASN A 3 -9.82 55.55 -4.39
N CYS A 4 -10.91 55.08 -3.79
CA CYS A 4 -10.86 54.41 -2.47
C CYS A 4 -10.68 52.88 -2.52
N PHE A 5 -10.80 52.23 -3.67
CA PHE A 5 -10.82 50.76 -3.74
C PHE A 5 -9.46 50.07 -3.97
N ILE A 6 -8.41 50.83 -4.31
CA ILE A 6 -7.10 50.25 -4.63
C ILE A 6 -6.28 49.94 -3.36
N GLY A 7 -6.55 50.64 -2.24
CA GLY A 7 -5.82 50.45 -0.98
C GLY A 7 -6.08 49.11 -0.28
N SER A 8 -7.27 48.51 -0.44
CA SER A 8 -7.64 47.29 0.27
C SER A 8 -7.05 46.01 -0.34
N ILE A 9 -6.69 46.02 -1.63
CA ILE A 9 -6.15 44.83 -2.30
C ILE A 9 -4.68 44.60 -1.91
N ALA A 10 -3.90 45.66 -1.70
CA ALA A 10 -2.50 45.55 -1.32
C ALA A 10 -2.29 44.95 0.09
N VAL A 11 -3.21 45.20 1.03
CA VAL A 11 -3.12 44.68 2.41
C VAL A 11 -3.47 43.19 2.48
N LEU A 12 -4.39 42.72 1.64
CA LEU A 12 -4.78 41.30 1.59
C LEU A 12 -3.70 40.40 0.98
N ILE A 13 -2.89 40.91 0.04
CA ILE A 13 -1.77 40.16 -0.55
C ILE A 13 -0.63 39.98 0.47
N ALA A 14 -0.37 40.99 1.31
CA ALA A 14 0.65 40.91 2.35
C ALA A 14 0.32 39.90 3.47
N MET A 15 -0.98 39.68 3.77
CA MET A 15 -1.41 38.72 4.79
C MET A 15 -1.35 37.24 4.34
N TRP A 16 -1.19 36.96 3.04
CA TRP A 16 -1.03 35.58 2.55
C TRP A 16 0.41 35.05 2.64
N ALA A 17 1.39 35.93 2.79
CA ALA A 17 2.81 35.55 2.83
C ALA A 17 3.32 35.08 4.21
N LEU A 18 2.49 35.14 5.27
CA LEU A 18 2.86 34.74 6.63
C LEU A 18 2.12 33.51 7.15
N SER A 19 1.55 32.67 6.27
CA SER A 19 0.92 31.42 6.70
C SER A 19 1.96 30.45 7.31
N PRO A 20 1.78 29.96 8.55
CA PRO A 20 2.71 29.06 9.23
C PRO A 20 2.77 27.63 8.65
N VAL A 21 2.04 27.35 7.57
CA VAL A 21 1.95 26.03 6.93
C VAL A 21 3.30 25.58 6.34
N ALA A 22 4.19 26.50 5.98
CA ALA A 22 5.52 26.15 5.47
C ALA A 22 6.42 25.50 6.54
N LEU A 23 6.20 25.74 7.83
CA LEU A 23 7.07 25.22 8.90
C LEU A 23 6.72 23.77 9.31
N ALA A 24 5.55 23.26 8.92
CA ALA A 24 5.11 21.91 9.28
C ALA A 24 5.55 20.81 8.29
N GLN A 25 6.18 21.16 7.16
CA GLN A 25 6.66 20.19 6.17
C GLN A 25 8.11 19.73 6.38
N ALA A 26 8.78 20.17 7.44
CA ALA A 26 10.02 19.56 7.90
C ALA A 26 9.73 18.22 8.60
N GLY A 27 9.17 17.28 7.85
CA GLY A 27 9.15 15.88 8.25
C GLY A 27 10.60 15.43 8.48
N ALA A 28 10.85 14.81 9.62
CA ALA A 28 12.15 14.23 9.95
C ALA A 28 12.70 13.43 8.76
N PRO A 29 14.02 13.48 8.48
CA PRO A 29 14.61 12.71 7.40
C PRO A 29 14.24 11.23 7.60
N ARG A 30 13.49 10.69 6.64
CA ARG A 30 13.16 9.27 6.59
C ARG A 30 14.50 8.52 6.63
N PRO A 31 14.71 7.57 7.57
CA PRO A 31 15.97 6.84 7.63
C PRO A 31 16.28 6.30 6.25
N GLN A 32 17.49 6.61 5.80
CA GLN A 32 17.96 6.28 4.46
C GLN A 32 17.79 4.78 4.28
N THR A 33 17.18 4.41 3.16
CA THR A 33 17.06 3.05 2.63
C THR A 33 18.29 2.24 3.00
N ALA A 34 18.11 1.24 3.86
CA ALA A 34 19.06 0.15 3.95
C ALA A 34 19.29 -0.34 2.52
N THR A 35 20.55 -0.29 2.09
CA THR A 35 21.00 -0.81 0.81
C THR A 35 20.40 -2.19 0.62
N ALA A 36 19.58 -2.37 -0.41
CA ALA A 36 19.06 -3.67 -0.80
C ALA A 36 20.22 -4.54 -1.29
N THR A 37 20.91 -5.18 -0.36
CA THR A 37 21.80 -6.30 -0.67
C THR A 37 20.91 -7.41 -1.19
N ALA A 38 21.24 -7.96 -2.36
CA ALA A 38 20.54 -9.12 -2.91
C ALA A 38 20.55 -10.28 -1.90
N PHE A 39 19.47 -11.07 -1.90
CA PHE A 39 19.34 -12.25 -1.06
C PHE A 39 20.53 -13.20 -1.25
N ASP A 40 21.36 -13.36 -0.21
CA ASP A 40 22.42 -14.35 -0.15
C ASP A 40 21.88 -15.62 0.54
N PRO A 41 21.75 -16.76 -0.17
CA PRO A 41 21.23 -17.99 0.42
C PRO A 41 22.17 -18.64 1.46
N HIS A 42 23.39 -18.12 1.65
CA HIS A 42 24.39 -18.69 2.58
C HIS A 42 24.70 -17.84 3.81
N ASP A 43 24.21 -16.59 3.89
CA ASP A 43 24.35 -15.80 5.10
C ASP A 43 23.19 -16.09 6.09
N LEU A 44 23.54 -16.64 7.26
CA LEU A 44 22.60 -17.04 8.31
C LEU A 44 22.50 -15.99 9.43
N SER A 45 23.08 -14.80 9.25
CA SER A 45 23.32 -13.86 10.34
C SER A 45 22.31 -12.72 10.48
N GLY A 46 21.35 -12.52 9.56
CA GLY A 46 20.34 -11.48 9.81
C GLY A 46 19.17 -11.28 8.84
N HIS A 47 19.23 -11.73 7.59
CA HIS A 47 18.16 -11.48 6.60
C HIS A 47 17.15 -12.61 6.42
N TRP A 48 17.36 -13.77 7.07
CA TRP A 48 16.36 -14.84 7.11
C TRP A 48 15.27 -14.59 8.16
N ASP A 49 15.29 -13.48 8.90
CA ASP A 49 14.17 -13.12 9.76
C ASP A 49 12.93 -12.85 8.88
N LEU A 50 12.10 -13.88 8.70
CA LEU A 50 10.83 -13.81 7.99
C LEU A 50 9.88 -12.76 8.59
N ARG A 51 10.17 -12.20 9.77
CA ARG A 51 9.43 -11.05 10.33
C ARG A 51 9.67 -9.75 9.58
N THR A 52 10.77 -9.61 8.83
CA THR A 52 11.11 -8.36 8.12
C THR A 52 11.00 -8.47 6.60
N SER A 53 10.79 -9.68 6.06
CA SER A 53 10.63 -9.86 4.61
C SER A 53 9.19 -9.61 4.18
N PRO A 54 8.90 -8.52 3.43
CA PRO A 54 7.57 -8.34 2.84
C PRO A 54 7.35 -9.41 1.76
N GLY A 55 6.14 -9.96 1.66
CA GLY A 55 5.81 -10.99 0.66
C GLY A 55 6.11 -10.57 -0.79
N THR A 56 6.25 -9.27 -1.06
CA THR A 56 6.71 -8.72 -2.34
C THR A 56 8.17 -9.03 -2.66
N ALA A 57 9.09 -9.01 -1.68
CA ALA A 57 10.48 -9.36 -1.88
C ALA A 57 10.64 -10.87 -2.16
N LEU A 58 9.95 -11.70 -1.37
CA LEU A 58 9.95 -13.15 -1.55
C LEU A 58 9.45 -13.56 -2.95
N ASN A 59 8.34 -12.96 -3.42
CA ASN A 59 7.84 -13.20 -4.77
C ASN A 59 8.85 -12.82 -5.84
N LYS A 60 9.55 -11.69 -5.67
CA LYS A 60 10.56 -11.23 -6.62
C LYS A 60 11.77 -12.18 -6.67
N ASP A 61 12.27 -12.57 -5.50
CA ASP A 61 13.56 -13.25 -5.37
C ASP A 61 13.45 -14.77 -5.57
N SER A 62 12.29 -15.37 -5.24
CA SER A 62 12.09 -16.83 -5.28
C SER A 62 11.06 -17.30 -6.30
N PHE A 63 10.20 -16.41 -6.80
CA PHE A 63 9.09 -16.76 -7.70
C PHE A 63 9.11 -15.94 -9.00
N ALA A 64 10.27 -15.42 -9.40
CA ALA A 64 10.44 -14.61 -10.61
C ALA A 64 9.47 -13.41 -10.72
N GLY A 65 9.03 -12.88 -9.58
CA GLY A 65 8.05 -11.80 -9.50
C GLY A 65 6.59 -12.24 -9.62
N ALA A 66 6.31 -13.52 -9.84
CA ALA A 66 4.95 -14.04 -9.80
C ALA A 66 4.38 -13.92 -8.37
N ARG A 67 3.09 -13.59 -8.27
CA ARG A 67 2.39 -13.44 -6.97
C ARG A 67 2.03 -14.80 -6.38
N ALA A 68 3.03 -15.59 -6.01
CA ALA A 68 2.86 -16.92 -5.42
C ALA A 68 2.57 -16.86 -3.92
N VAL A 69 3.18 -15.93 -3.20
CA VAL A 69 3.05 -15.73 -1.76
C VAL A 69 2.35 -14.41 -1.46
N THR A 70 1.42 -14.43 -0.51
CA THR A 70 0.75 -13.23 -0.02
C THR A 70 0.83 -13.17 1.50
N CYS A 71 0.36 -12.07 2.10
CA CYS A 71 0.26 -11.96 3.56
C CYS A 71 -0.49 -13.16 4.16
N PHE A 72 -1.56 -13.61 3.49
CA PHE A 72 -2.39 -14.73 3.94
C PHE A 72 -1.62 -16.05 4.00
N THR A 73 -0.70 -16.30 3.07
CA THR A 73 0.07 -17.55 2.98
C THR A 73 0.82 -17.87 4.28
N CYS A 74 1.32 -16.86 4.99
CA CYS A 74 2.05 -17.04 6.24
C CYS A 74 1.23 -16.64 7.47
N HIS A 75 0.46 -15.55 7.39
CA HIS A 75 -0.27 -15.04 8.54
C HIS A 75 -1.60 -15.76 8.78
N ALA A 76 -2.25 -16.26 7.73
CA ALA A 76 -3.58 -16.86 7.80
C ALA A 76 -4.57 -16.04 8.67
N GLY A 77 -4.47 -14.70 8.63
CA GLY A 77 -5.28 -13.79 9.45
C GLY A 77 -4.71 -13.41 10.82
N SER A 78 -3.63 -14.02 11.29
CA SER A 78 -2.91 -13.68 12.54
C SER A 78 -1.86 -12.60 12.34
N ARG A 79 -1.53 -11.80 13.37
CA ARG A 79 -0.39 -10.86 13.30
C ARG A 79 0.98 -11.54 13.35
N THR A 80 1.05 -12.75 13.90
CA THR A 80 2.27 -13.53 13.98
C THR A 80 2.08 -14.84 13.22
N PRO A 81 2.94 -15.14 12.23
CA PRO A 81 2.93 -16.44 11.57
C PRO A 81 3.22 -17.55 12.58
N LYS A 82 2.69 -18.75 12.34
CA LYS A 82 3.11 -19.94 13.08
C LYS A 82 4.56 -20.25 12.72
N VAL A 83 5.46 -20.18 13.69
CA VAL A 83 6.90 -20.42 13.50
C VAL A 83 7.19 -21.89 13.23
N VAL A 84 6.45 -22.80 13.87
CA VAL A 84 6.53 -24.23 13.63
C VAL A 84 5.26 -24.66 12.89
N PRO A 85 5.36 -25.06 11.61
CA PRO A 85 4.20 -25.58 10.90
C PRO A 85 3.74 -26.87 11.56
N SER A 86 2.42 -27.03 11.72
CA SER A 86 1.85 -28.20 12.38
C SER A 86 2.14 -29.45 11.55
N LEU A 87 2.80 -30.45 12.14
CA LEU A 87 3.00 -31.75 11.50
C LEU A 87 1.67 -32.48 11.29
N ALA A 88 0.67 -32.23 12.13
CA ALA A 88 -0.67 -32.76 11.91
C ALA A 88 -1.26 -32.19 10.59
N ILE A 89 -1.10 -30.90 10.29
CA ILE A 89 -1.60 -30.36 9.02
C ILE A 89 -0.86 -30.95 7.82
N GLN A 90 0.44 -31.29 7.95
CA GLN A 90 1.23 -31.83 6.84
C GLN A 90 1.08 -33.34 6.62
N TYR A 91 0.91 -34.12 7.70
CA TYR A 91 1.03 -35.58 7.66
C TYR A 91 -0.19 -36.33 8.23
N SER A 92 -1.26 -35.63 8.59
CA SER A 92 -2.52 -36.28 8.96
C SER A 92 -3.55 -36.16 7.85
N ALA A 93 -4.71 -36.80 8.05
CA ALA A 93 -5.84 -36.60 7.17
C ALA A 93 -6.16 -35.10 7.08
N PRO A 94 -6.47 -34.57 5.88
CA PRO A 94 -6.83 -33.16 5.72
C PRO A 94 -7.92 -32.77 6.71
N VAL A 95 -7.68 -31.70 7.46
CA VAL A 95 -8.68 -31.07 8.30
C VAL A 95 -9.34 -30.01 7.45
N GLU A 96 -10.65 -30.12 7.25
CA GLU A 96 -11.40 -29.09 6.54
C GLU A 96 -11.34 -27.76 7.30
N ASP A 97 -10.82 -26.71 6.65
CA ASP A 97 -10.83 -25.37 7.21
C ASP A 97 -12.22 -24.75 6.94
N PRO A 98 -13.00 -24.39 7.99
CA PRO A 98 -14.32 -23.78 7.80
C PRO A 98 -14.28 -22.42 7.07
N ASN A 99 -13.10 -21.82 6.90
CA ASN A 99 -12.87 -20.60 6.13
C ASN A 99 -12.18 -20.86 4.79
N GLU A 100 -11.99 -22.12 4.39
CA GLU A 100 -11.41 -22.44 3.09
C GLU A 100 -12.30 -21.89 1.99
N VAL A 101 -11.70 -21.09 1.10
CA VAL A 101 -12.35 -20.55 -0.09
C VAL A 101 -11.57 -21.01 -1.30
N GLU A 102 -12.21 -21.81 -2.15
CA GLU A 102 -11.65 -22.13 -3.45
C GLU A 102 -11.45 -20.85 -4.26
N VAL A 103 -10.22 -20.62 -4.70
CA VAL A 103 -9.91 -19.56 -5.67
C VAL A 103 -10.46 -20.00 -7.02
N ARG A 104 -11.73 -19.67 -7.28
CA ARG A 104 -12.36 -19.85 -8.60
C ARG A 104 -11.70 -18.91 -9.61
N GLU A 105 -11.80 -19.27 -10.89
CA GLU A 105 -11.38 -18.41 -12.00
C GLU A 105 -11.81 -16.97 -11.75
N GLN A 106 -10.82 -16.08 -11.71
CA GLN A 106 -11.06 -14.67 -11.49
C GLN A 106 -11.77 -14.14 -12.73
N LYS A 107 -13.01 -13.68 -12.57
CA LYS A 107 -13.67 -12.91 -13.62
C LYS A 107 -12.79 -11.69 -13.96
N PRO A 108 -12.74 -11.28 -15.25
CA PRO A 108 -12.01 -10.08 -15.62
C PRO A 108 -12.48 -8.90 -14.77
N VAL A 109 -11.53 -8.08 -14.33
CA VAL A 109 -11.79 -6.92 -13.45
C VAL A 109 -12.47 -5.79 -14.21
N ASP A 110 -12.23 -5.67 -15.51
CA ASP A 110 -12.68 -4.53 -16.33
C ASP A 110 -14.18 -4.23 -16.19
N PRO A 111 -15.11 -5.21 -16.26
CA PRO A 111 -16.53 -4.93 -16.13
C PRO A 111 -16.95 -4.42 -14.74
N ILE A 112 -16.20 -4.77 -13.69
CA ILE A 112 -16.45 -4.28 -12.32
C ILE A 112 -15.98 -2.83 -12.23
N LEU A 113 -14.79 -2.55 -12.75
CA LEU A 113 -14.20 -1.22 -12.76
C LEU A 113 -15.07 -0.25 -13.58
N ASP A 114 -15.54 -0.69 -14.75
CA ASP A 114 -16.44 0.09 -15.61
C ASP A 114 -17.74 0.47 -14.90
N LYS A 115 -18.35 -0.48 -14.16
CA LYS A 115 -19.55 -0.19 -13.36
C LYS A 115 -19.29 0.84 -12.27
N TYR A 116 -18.14 0.77 -11.60
CA TYR A 116 -17.76 1.77 -10.62
C TYR A 116 -17.55 3.14 -11.24
N ILE A 117 -16.84 3.21 -12.37
CA ILE A 117 -16.63 4.45 -13.14
C ILE A 117 -17.97 5.05 -13.54
N GLN A 118 -18.90 4.22 -14.03
CA GLN A 118 -20.24 4.67 -14.39
C GLN A 118 -21.03 5.18 -13.17
N ALA A 119 -20.98 4.47 -12.05
CA ALA A 119 -21.67 4.84 -10.82
C ALA A 119 -21.20 6.19 -10.25
N ILE A 120 -19.92 6.53 -10.43
CA ILE A 120 -19.37 7.83 -10.01
C ILE A 120 -19.54 8.93 -11.06
N GLY A 121 -20.26 8.68 -12.15
CA GLY A 121 -20.62 9.68 -13.17
C GLY A 121 -19.81 9.62 -14.47
N GLY A 122 -19.21 8.47 -14.76
CA GLY A 122 -18.55 8.18 -16.03
C GLY A 122 -17.08 8.61 -16.10
N ALA A 123 -16.41 8.16 -17.16
CA ALA A 123 -14.97 8.37 -17.37
C ALA A 123 -14.60 9.85 -17.44
N GLN A 124 -15.45 10.70 -18.01
CA GLN A 124 -15.22 12.14 -18.14
C GLN A 124 -15.19 12.84 -16.78
N ARG A 125 -16.11 12.50 -15.88
CA ARG A 125 -16.13 13.06 -14.53
C ARG A 125 -14.93 12.59 -13.71
N LEU A 126 -14.56 11.32 -13.86
CA LEU A 126 -13.36 10.77 -13.24
C LEU A 126 -12.09 11.47 -13.75
N ALA A 127 -11.97 11.68 -15.06
CA ALA A 127 -10.82 12.34 -15.68
C ALA A 127 -10.68 13.83 -15.28
N ALA A 128 -11.76 14.47 -14.83
CA ALA A 128 -11.75 15.85 -14.36
C ALA A 128 -11.23 16.02 -12.93
N LEU A 129 -11.02 14.93 -12.17
CA LEU A 129 -10.48 15.00 -10.81
C LEU A 129 -8.98 15.33 -10.85
N THR A 130 -8.59 16.44 -10.21
CA THR A 130 -7.20 16.91 -10.18
C THR A 130 -6.54 16.79 -8.80
N SER A 131 -7.32 16.53 -7.75
CA SER A 131 -6.83 16.30 -6.39
C SER A 131 -7.78 15.41 -5.58
N PHE A 132 -7.24 14.75 -4.57
CA PHE A 132 -8.01 14.02 -3.55
C PHE A 132 -7.33 14.18 -2.19
N THR A 133 -8.12 14.17 -1.12
CA THR A 133 -7.62 14.20 0.26
C THR A 133 -8.03 12.90 0.93
N GLY A 134 -7.05 12.08 1.33
CA GLY A 134 -7.26 10.87 2.14
C GLY A 134 -7.37 11.21 3.63
N LYS A 135 -8.09 10.38 4.38
CA LYS A 135 -8.08 10.38 5.86
C LYS A 135 -7.02 9.44 6.39
#